data_AF-A0A847NTN1-F1
#
_entry.id   AF-A0A847NTN1-F1
#
_cell.length_a   1.000
_cell.length_b   1.000
_cell.length_c   1.000
_cell.angle_alpha   90.00
_cell.angle_beta   90.00
_cell.angle_gamma   90.00
#
_symmetry.space_group_name_H-M   'P 1'
#
loop_
_entity.id
_entity.type
_entity.pdbx_description
1 polymer ?
#
loop_
_entity_poly.entity_id
_entity_poly.type
_entity_poly.pdbx_seq_one_letter_code
_entity_poly.pdbx_strand_id
1 'polypeptide(L)'
;MINLLFTLNIMFCDIKGAVKNPGVYQVNNNNIYEVINMAGGLKKDAILSYINLSKKVTDEMVIYIPSINDKPKKCQCNCPKQECLTTTLPTTTTVTTTTSMATNLTTTIPHTTITKLVNINIASKEELMTLNGVGEKIADKILEYRNQHPFQSIDELLNIEGIGEMTFAKIKDFIKV
;
A
#
# COMPACT_ATOMS: atom_id res chain seq x y z
N MET A 1 -33.04 28.92 -15.84
CA MET A 1 -31.58 28.79 -15.62
C MET A 1 -31.35 28.53 -14.15
N ILE A 2 -31.21 27.27 -13.75
CA ILE A 2 -30.74 26.95 -12.40
C ILE A 2 -29.23 27.06 -12.47
N ASN A 3 -28.68 28.17 -11.97
CA ASN A 3 -27.25 28.32 -11.76
C ASN A 3 -26.90 27.40 -10.58
N LEU A 4 -26.56 26.15 -10.90
CA LEU A 4 -25.97 25.24 -9.96
C LEU A 4 -24.54 25.71 -9.74
N LEU A 5 -24.37 26.68 -8.84
CA LEU A 5 -23.07 27.01 -8.25
C LEU A 5 -22.66 25.77 -7.45
N PHE A 6 -22.09 24.77 -8.15
CA PHE A 6 -21.28 23.75 -7.51
C PHE A 6 -20.12 24.49 -6.87
N THR A 7 -20.28 24.82 -5.59
CA THR A 7 -19.18 25.28 -4.77
C THR A 7 -18.18 24.14 -4.80
N LEU A 8 -17.10 24.30 -5.57
CA LEU A 8 -15.96 23.42 -5.49
C LEU A 8 -15.50 23.51 -4.04
N ASN A 9 -15.83 22.49 -3.25
CA ASN A 9 -15.40 22.43 -1.87
C ASN A 9 -13.91 22.10 -1.91
N ILE A 10 -13.10 23.14 -2.01
CA ILE A 10 -11.65 23.05 -2.05
C ILE A 10 -11.22 22.66 -0.64
N MET A 11 -10.67 21.46 -0.50
CA MET A 11 -10.17 20.95 0.77
C MET A 11 -8.64 20.86 0.69
N PHE A 12 -7.98 21.00 1.83
CA PHE A 12 -6.53 20.89 1.92
C PHE A 12 -6.13 19.81 2.92
N CYS A 13 -5.03 19.12 2.62
CA CYS A 13 -4.40 18.21 3.56
C CYS A 13 -2.88 18.41 3.57
N ASP A 14 -2.25 18.16 4.71
CA ASP A 14 -0.80 18.24 4.89
C ASP A 14 -0.20 16.83 4.89
N ILE A 15 0.70 16.51 3.96
CA ILE A 15 1.40 15.23 3.91
C ILE A 15 2.87 15.36 4.32
N LYS A 16 3.28 14.53 5.29
CA LYS A 16 4.61 14.55 5.92
C LYS A 16 5.30 13.19 5.88
N GLY A 17 6.59 13.20 6.17
CA GLY A 17 7.38 11.98 6.38
C GLY A 17 8.01 11.44 5.09
N ALA A 18 7.91 10.12 4.88
CA ALA A 18 8.60 9.37 3.84
C ALA A 18 7.92 9.45 2.46
N VAL A 19 7.61 10.67 2.01
CA VAL A 19 7.11 10.98 0.66
C VAL A 19 8.09 11.88 -0.08
N LYS A 20 8.12 11.84 -1.41
CA LYS A 20 9.11 12.62 -2.19
C LYS A 20 8.97 14.12 -1.97
N ASN A 21 7.74 14.63 -2.03
CA ASN A 21 7.43 16.04 -1.88
C ASN A 21 6.44 16.24 -0.71
N PRO A 22 6.91 16.37 0.55
CA PRO A 22 6.04 16.74 1.67
C PRO A 22 5.48 18.15 1.49
N GLY A 23 4.27 18.39 1.97
CA GLY A 23 3.64 19.71 1.89
C GLY A 23 2.11 19.67 1.97
N VAL A 24 1.50 20.83 1.75
CA VAL A 24 0.04 20.97 1.72
C VAL A 24 -0.46 20.79 0.30
N TYR A 25 -1.46 19.93 0.12
CA TYR A 25 -2.08 19.59 -1.15
C TYR A 25 -3.55 19.96 -1.15
N GLN A 26 -4.00 20.50 -2.28
CA GLN A 26 -5.41 20.62 -2.57
C GLN A 26 -5.96 19.24 -2.92
N VAL A 27 -7.07 18.86 -2.31
CA VAL A 27 -7.74 17.58 -2.50
C VAL A 27 -9.21 17.77 -2.82
N ASN A 28 -9.76 16.86 -3.62
CA ASN A 28 -11.17 16.77 -3.94
C ASN A 28 -11.59 15.30 -3.86
N ASN A 29 -12.22 14.95 -2.72
CA ASN A 29 -12.69 13.58 -2.44
C ASN A 29 -11.60 12.50 -2.65
N ASN A 30 -10.32 12.87 -2.52
CA ASN A 30 -9.21 11.97 -2.72
C ASN A 30 -9.07 10.99 -1.56
N ASN A 31 -8.50 9.81 -1.83
CA ASN A 31 -8.00 8.91 -0.79
C ASN A 31 -6.51 9.19 -0.49
N ILE A 32 -6.00 8.62 0.60
CA ILE A 32 -4.59 8.79 1.00
C ILE A 32 -3.62 8.35 -0.12
N TYR A 33 -3.93 7.27 -0.85
CA TYR A 33 -3.10 6.79 -1.96
C TYR A 33 -2.93 7.83 -3.07
N GLU A 34 -4.01 8.49 -3.47
CA GLU A 34 -3.98 9.56 -4.47
C GLU A 34 -3.14 10.76 -4.00
N VAL A 35 -3.23 11.14 -2.72
CA VAL A 35 -2.40 12.21 -2.16
C VAL A 35 -0.93 11.85 -2.15
N ILE A 36 -0.58 10.59 -1.83
CA ILE A 36 0.80 10.10 -1.92
C ILE A 36 1.32 10.22 -3.36
N ASN A 37 0.50 9.91 -4.36
CA ASN A 37 0.88 10.05 -5.77
C ASN A 37 1.05 11.52 -6.17
N MET A 38 0.17 12.42 -5.69
CA MET A 38 0.32 13.87 -5.86
C MET A 38 1.62 14.39 -5.21
N ALA A 39 2.04 13.77 -4.10
CA ALA A 39 3.32 14.03 -3.44
C ALA A 39 4.55 13.43 -4.15
N GLY A 40 4.39 12.88 -5.36
CA GLY A 40 5.45 12.26 -6.15
C GLY A 40 5.76 10.82 -5.75
N GLY A 41 4.95 10.22 -4.89
CA GLY A 41 5.11 8.86 -4.39
C GLY A 41 5.97 8.77 -3.13
N LEU A 42 6.20 7.53 -2.70
CA LEU A 42 6.92 7.20 -1.47
C LEU A 42 8.44 7.26 -1.67
N LYS A 43 9.17 7.50 -0.58
CA LYS A 43 10.60 7.24 -0.50
C LYS A 43 10.86 5.73 -0.33
N LYS A 44 12.10 5.29 -0.62
CA LYS A 44 12.50 3.87 -0.54
C LYS A 44 12.40 3.29 0.87
N ASP A 45 12.47 4.15 1.88
CA ASP A 45 12.44 3.80 3.29
C ASP A 45 11.04 3.94 3.91
N ALA A 46 10.00 4.24 3.13
CA ALA A 46 8.64 4.39 3.63
C ALA A 46 8.02 3.07 4.10
N ILE A 47 7.26 3.11 5.19
CA ILE A 47 6.51 1.97 5.75
C ILE A 47 5.01 2.23 5.60
N LEU A 48 4.32 1.33 4.90
CA LEU A 48 2.87 1.43 4.66
C LEU A 48 2.01 0.57 5.58
N SER A 49 2.61 -0.35 6.35
CA SER A 49 1.89 -1.37 7.13
C SER A 49 0.87 -0.81 8.13
N TYR A 50 0.99 0.47 8.50
CA TYR A 50 0.16 1.15 9.49
C TYR A 50 -0.76 2.22 8.88
N ILE A 51 -0.89 2.28 7.55
CA ILE A 51 -1.64 3.31 6.84
C ILE A 51 -2.81 2.69 6.07
N ASN A 52 -4.01 3.23 6.30
CA ASN A 52 -5.17 2.90 5.48
C ASN A 52 -5.17 3.75 4.20
N LEU A 53 -4.57 3.23 3.13
CA LEU A 53 -4.44 3.91 1.83
C LEU A 53 -5.77 4.31 1.18
N SER A 54 -6.85 3.55 1.46
CA SER A 54 -8.18 3.81 0.92
C SER A 54 -8.99 4.82 1.74
N LYS A 55 -8.47 5.26 2.89
CA LYS A 55 -9.13 6.27 3.72
C LYS A 55 -9.31 7.56 2.92
N LYS A 56 -10.52 8.11 2.93
CA LYS A 56 -10.81 9.42 2.34
C LYS A 56 -10.14 10.51 3.15
N VAL A 57 -9.60 11.48 2.43
CA VAL A 57 -8.96 12.66 3.01
C VAL A 57 -10.03 13.69 3.30
N THR A 58 -10.02 14.18 4.53
CA THR A 58 -10.89 15.27 4.98
C THR A 58 -10.11 16.57 5.02
N ASP A 59 -10.81 17.70 5.13
CA ASP A 59 -10.17 19.00 5.23
C ASP A 59 -9.33 19.07 6.51
N GLU A 60 -8.23 19.82 6.44
CA GLU A 60 -7.26 20.01 7.51
C GLU A 60 -6.58 18.70 7.99
N MET A 61 -6.75 17.59 7.27
CA MET A 61 -6.16 16.31 7.64
C MET A 61 -4.64 16.35 7.49
N VAL A 62 -3.93 15.86 8.52
CA VAL A 62 -2.49 15.60 8.44
C VAL A 62 -2.23 14.12 8.20
N ILE A 63 -1.55 13.80 7.11
CA ILE A 63 -1.14 12.46 6.73
C ILE A 63 0.36 12.33 7.01
N TYR A 64 0.72 11.44 7.93
CA TYR A 64 2.13 11.14 8.21
C TYR A 64 2.49 9.77 7.63
N ILE A 65 3.50 9.74 6.76
CA ILE A 65 4.06 8.50 6.21
C ILE A 65 5.34 8.14 6.97
N PRO A 66 5.35 7.04 7.75
CA PRO A 66 6.53 6.68 8.53
C PRO A 66 7.65 6.14 7.66
N SER A 67 8.89 6.32 8.10
CA SER A 67 10.10 5.71 7.53
C SER A 67 10.63 4.57 8.41
N ILE A 68 11.46 3.68 7.85
CA ILE A 68 12.18 2.65 8.63
C ILE A 68 13.12 3.24 9.69
N ASN A 69 13.56 4.48 9.48
CA ASN A 69 14.45 5.20 10.38
C ASN A 69 13.67 6.06 11.39
N ASP A 70 12.34 6.08 11.31
CA ASP A 70 11.51 6.76 12.29
C ASP A 70 11.63 5.99 13.60
N LYS A 71 12.46 6.51 14.50
CA LYS A 71 12.41 6.05 15.89
C LYS A 71 10.98 6.27 16.37
N PRO A 72 10.33 5.29 17.02
CA PRO A 72 9.07 5.57 17.69
C PRO A 72 9.34 6.74 18.62
N LYS A 73 8.68 7.89 18.35
CA LYS A 73 8.75 9.04 19.24
C LYS A 73 8.10 8.59 20.54
N LYS A 74 8.92 8.09 21.47
CA LYS A 74 8.56 8.11 22.88
C LYS A 74 8.53 9.59 23.21
N CYS A 75 7.34 10.18 23.24
CA CYS A 75 7.19 11.58 23.64
C CYS A 75 7.84 11.74 25.01
N GLN A 76 8.99 12.44 25.04
CA GLN A 76 9.65 12.87 26.26
C GLN A 76 9.13 14.27 26.65
N CYS A 77 7.81 14.44 26.64
CA CYS A 77 7.19 15.65 27.14
C CYS A 77 6.00 15.25 28.03
N ASN A 78 5.86 15.97 29.14
CA ASN A 78 4.82 15.77 30.14
C ASN A 78 3.50 16.43 29.71
N CYS A 79 3.05 16.19 28.46
CA CYS A 79 1.81 16.78 27.96
C CYS A 79 0.59 15.89 28.27
N PRO A 80 -0.56 16.49 28.64
CA PRO A 80 -1.82 15.77 28.73
C PRO A 80 -2.16 15.17 27.35
N LYS A 81 -2.29 13.84 27.33
CA LYS A 81 -2.52 13.04 26.12
C LYS A 81 -3.90 13.33 25.57
N GLN A 82 -4.00 14.17 24.54
CA GLN A 82 -5.07 14.24 23.52
C GLN A 82 -4.68 15.41 22.61
N GLU A 83 -3.79 15.21 21.63
CA GLU A 83 -4.19 15.26 20.21
C GLU A 83 -3.18 14.57 19.27
N CYS A 84 -2.21 13.81 19.78
CA CYS A 84 -1.42 12.93 18.91
C CYS A 84 -2.13 11.58 18.74
N LEU A 85 -2.94 11.44 17.69
CA LEU A 85 -3.40 10.13 17.20
C LEU A 85 -2.23 9.41 16.50
N THR A 86 -1.28 8.94 17.30
CA THR A 86 -0.33 7.90 16.91
C THR A 86 -1.02 6.55 17.05
N THR A 87 -1.25 5.85 15.93
CA THR A 87 -1.56 4.42 15.95
C THR A 87 -0.39 3.70 16.61
N THR A 88 -0.64 3.09 17.76
CA THR A 88 0.34 2.38 18.56
C THR A 88 0.93 1.19 17.81
N LEU A 89 2.23 1.26 17.55
CA LEU A 89 3.11 0.17 17.14
C LEU A 89 3.17 -0.89 18.27
N PRO A 90 2.95 -2.20 18.00
CA PRO A 90 3.15 -3.22 19.02
C PRO A 90 4.61 -3.21 19.47
N THR A 91 4.78 -3.03 20.78
CA THR A 91 6.06 -3.02 21.46
C THR A 91 6.49 -4.47 21.70
N THR A 92 7.55 -4.91 21.04
CA THR A 92 8.37 -6.01 21.57
C THR A 92 9.82 -5.58 21.60
N THR A 93 10.20 -5.11 22.78
CA THR A 93 11.57 -4.97 23.26
C THR A 93 12.31 -6.31 23.10
N THR A 94 13.47 -6.31 22.46
CA THR A 94 14.75 -6.69 23.06
C THR A 94 15.91 -6.16 22.22
N VAL A 95 16.74 -5.37 22.88
CA VAL A 95 18.01 -4.79 22.42
C VAL A 95 19.08 -5.89 22.42
N THR A 96 19.96 -5.94 21.41
CA THR A 96 21.43 -5.92 21.58
C THR A 96 22.11 -5.62 20.23
N THR A 97 23.08 -4.72 20.32
CA THR A 97 24.05 -4.15 19.35
C THR A 97 24.93 -5.17 18.61
N THR A 98 25.31 -4.91 17.34
CA THR A 98 26.65 -4.41 16.91
C THR A 98 26.82 -4.33 15.39
N THR A 99 27.54 -3.28 14.99
CA THR A 99 28.19 -2.90 13.72
C THR A 99 28.76 -4.02 12.83
N SER A 100 28.54 -3.95 11.50
CA SER A 100 29.56 -3.93 10.41
C SER A 100 28.98 -4.29 9.04
N MET A 101 29.60 -3.74 7.99
CA MET A 101 29.22 -3.77 6.58
C MET A 101 29.23 -5.16 5.91
N ALA A 102 28.55 -5.19 4.75
CA ALA A 102 28.85 -5.94 3.52
C ALA A 102 28.16 -7.31 3.29
N THR A 103 27.28 -7.30 2.26
CA THR A 103 27.11 -8.31 1.19
C THR A 103 27.12 -9.79 1.56
N ASN A 104 25.96 -10.45 1.47
CA ASN A 104 25.59 -11.21 0.26
C ASN A 104 24.23 -11.91 0.43
N LEU A 105 23.59 -12.12 -0.72
CA LEU A 105 22.43 -12.96 -0.96
C LEU A 105 22.51 -14.28 -0.16
N THR A 106 21.40 -14.70 0.43
CA THR A 106 20.70 -15.97 0.13
C THR A 106 19.69 -16.26 1.24
N THR A 107 18.41 -16.22 0.85
CA THR A 107 17.35 -17.17 1.20
C THR A 107 17.23 -17.60 2.67
N THR A 108 16.33 -16.93 3.38
CA THR A 108 15.41 -17.54 4.35
C THR A 108 14.33 -16.51 4.63
N ILE A 109 13.24 -16.56 3.85
CA ILE A 109 12.09 -15.68 4.09
C ILE A 109 11.14 -16.43 5.03
N PRO A 110 10.99 -16.00 6.30
CA PRO A 110 9.86 -16.40 7.11
C PRO A 110 8.60 -15.73 6.54
N HIS A 111 7.74 -16.60 6.01
CA HIS A 111 6.30 -16.44 5.85
C HIS A 111 5.69 -15.43 6.83
N THR A 112 5.43 -14.21 6.37
CA THR A 112 4.58 -13.26 7.09
C THR A 112 3.38 -12.95 6.20
N THR A 113 2.31 -13.66 6.51
CA THR A 113 0.98 -13.58 5.92
C THR A 113 0.38 -12.23 6.29
N ILE A 114 0.63 -11.20 5.47
CA ILE A 114 -0.30 -10.08 5.38
C ILE A 114 -1.10 -10.37 4.12
N THR A 115 -2.37 -10.74 4.30
CA THR A 115 -3.34 -11.01 3.23
C THR A 115 -3.64 -9.72 2.47
N LYS A 116 -2.65 -9.24 1.70
CA LYS A 116 -2.79 -8.19 0.71
C LYS A 116 -3.51 -8.82 -0.48
N LEU A 117 -4.79 -8.52 -0.63
CA LEU A 117 -5.54 -8.90 -1.84
C LEU A 117 -4.89 -8.26 -3.07
N VAL A 118 -4.38 -9.09 -3.98
CA VAL A 118 -3.76 -8.69 -5.24
C VAL A 118 -4.85 -8.36 -6.25
N ASN A 119 -4.89 -7.13 -6.76
CA ASN A 119 -5.84 -6.78 -7.80
C ASN A 119 -5.30 -7.22 -9.18
N ILE A 120 -5.98 -8.15 -9.84
CA ILE A 120 -5.49 -8.78 -11.07
C ILE A 120 -5.43 -7.83 -12.28
N ASN A 121 -6.25 -6.77 -12.28
CA ASN A 121 -6.29 -5.78 -13.35
C ASN A 121 -5.15 -4.75 -13.26
N ILE A 122 -4.59 -4.49 -12.07
CA ILE A 122 -3.54 -3.47 -11.88
C ILE A 122 -2.21 -4.01 -11.35
N ALA A 123 -2.18 -5.24 -10.83
CA ALA A 123 -0.97 -5.81 -10.21
C ALA A 123 0.21 -5.85 -11.18
N SER A 124 1.41 -5.66 -10.63
CA SER A 124 2.65 -5.88 -11.37
C SER A 124 2.94 -7.37 -11.56
N LYS A 125 3.87 -7.71 -12.46
CA LYS A 125 4.30 -9.10 -12.69
C LYS A 125 4.80 -9.74 -11.39
N GLU A 126 5.58 -9.00 -10.63
CA GLU A 126 6.13 -9.42 -9.33
C GLU A 126 5.04 -9.64 -8.30
N GLU A 127 4.02 -8.78 -8.27
CA GLU A 127 2.87 -8.93 -7.36
C GLU A 127 2.04 -10.17 -7.72
N LEU A 128 1.82 -10.46 -9.00
CA LEU A 128 1.16 -11.68 -9.44
C LEU A 128 1.96 -12.93 -9.06
N MET A 129 3.29 -12.87 -9.15
CA MET A 129 4.17 -13.99 -8.77
C MET A 129 4.20 -14.26 -7.26
N THR A 130 3.65 -13.39 -6.43
CA THR A 130 3.47 -13.68 -5.00
C THR A 130 2.35 -14.70 -4.73
N LEU A 131 1.47 -14.93 -5.72
CA LEU A 131 0.36 -15.86 -5.61
C LEU A 131 0.83 -17.31 -5.74
N ASN A 132 0.32 -18.18 -4.86
CA ASN A 132 0.73 -19.58 -4.82
C ASN A 132 0.35 -20.30 -6.13
N GLY A 133 1.35 -20.76 -6.87
CA GLY A 133 1.15 -21.42 -8.17
C GLY A 133 1.13 -20.48 -9.36
N VAL A 134 1.41 -19.18 -9.18
CA VAL A 134 1.62 -18.22 -10.28
C VAL A 134 3.12 -17.98 -10.44
N GLY A 135 3.70 -18.62 -11.44
CA GLY A 135 5.09 -18.38 -11.86
C GLY A 135 5.18 -17.32 -12.96
N GLU A 136 6.41 -17.01 -13.37
CA GLU A 136 6.71 -15.99 -14.39
C GLU A 136 5.84 -16.14 -15.66
N LYS A 137 5.78 -17.36 -16.21
CA LYS A 137 5.00 -17.68 -17.42
C LYS A 137 3.50 -17.43 -17.25
N ILE A 138 2.96 -17.71 -16.07
CA ILE A 138 1.52 -17.53 -15.79
C ILE A 138 1.24 -16.05 -15.57
N ALA A 139 2.12 -15.34 -14.86
CA ALA A 139 2.01 -13.91 -14.68
C ALA A 139 2.00 -13.17 -16.03
N ASP A 140 2.89 -13.54 -16.96
CA ASP A 140 2.90 -12.96 -18.31
C ASP A 140 1.59 -13.20 -19.05
N LYS A 141 1.01 -14.40 -18.97
CA LYS A 141 -0.30 -14.69 -19.57
C LYS A 141 -1.44 -13.91 -18.94
N ILE A 142 -1.42 -13.68 -17.62
CA ILE A 142 -2.41 -12.81 -16.94
C ILE A 142 -2.32 -11.39 -17.46
N LEU A 143 -1.10 -10.86 -17.61
CA LEU A 143 -0.84 -9.52 -18.15
C LEU A 143 -1.30 -9.41 -19.61
N GLU A 144 -1.03 -10.42 -20.42
CA GLU A 144 -1.46 -10.47 -21.82
C GLU A 144 -2.99 -10.55 -21.93
N TYR A 145 -3.62 -11.42 -21.14
CA TYR A 145 -5.07 -11.57 -21.10
C TYR A 145 -5.75 -10.26 -20.75
N ARG A 146 -5.36 -9.58 -19.65
CA ARG A 146 -6.01 -8.33 -19.22
C ARG A 146 -5.83 -7.16 -20.19
N ASN A 147 -4.76 -7.16 -20.99
CA ASN A 147 -4.54 -6.13 -22.00
C ASN A 147 -5.58 -6.22 -23.13
N GLN A 148 -6.09 -7.42 -23.40
CA GLN A 148 -7.10 -7.68 -24.43
C GLN A 148 -8.51 -7.74 -23.83
N HIS A 149 -8.63 -8.33 -22.64
CA HIS A 149 -9.86 -8.63 -21.93
C HIS A 149 -9.69 -8.35 -20.42
N PRO A 150 -9.95 -7.11 -19.96
CA PRO A 150 -9.93 -6.80 -18.54
C PRO A 150 -10.88 -7.73 -17.77
N PHE A 151 -10.38 -8.32 -16.69
CA PHE A 151 -11.16 -9.26 -15.90
C PHE A 151 -12.37 -8.56 -15.28
N GLN A 152 -13.55 -9.16 -15.40
CA GLN A 152 -14.77 -8.68 -14.70
C GLN A 152 -15.05 -9.51 -13.44
N SER A 153 -14.60 -10.74 -13.44
CA SER A 153 -14.73 -11.70 -12.33
C SER A 153 -13.41 -12.41 -12.08
N ILE A 154 -13.21 -12.91 -10.85
CA ILE A 154 -12.03 -13.71 -10.52
C ILE A 154 -12.02 -15.05 -11.28
N ASP A 155 -13.19 -15.58 -11.63
CA ASP A 155 -13.35 -16.88 -12.27
C ASP A 155 -12.78 -16.91 -13.70
N GLU A 156 -12.70 -15.74 -14.35
CA GLU A 156 -12.08 -15.59 -15.68
C GLU A 156 -10.58 -15.96 -15.69
N LEU A 157 -9.92 -16.05 -14.53
CA LEU A 157 -8.56 -16.60 -14.44
C LEU A 157 -8.48 -18.05 -14.90
N LEU A 158 -9.58 -18.82 -14.86
CA LEU A 158 -9.62 -20.19 -15.38
C LEU A 158 -9.50 -20.26 -16.91
N ASN A 159 -9.69 -19.14 -17.61
CA ASN A 159 -9.45 -19.06 -19.05
C ASN A 159 -7.95 -19.00 -19.41
N ILE A 160 -7.09 -18.83 -18.40
CA ILE A 160 -5.65 -18.70 -18.60
C ILE A 160 -5.01 -20.07 -18.58
N GLU A 161 -4.36 -20.43 -19.68
CA GLU A 161 -3.63 -21.69 -19.81
C GLU A 161 -2.51 -21.80 -18.75
N GLY A 162 -2.69 -22.72 -17.80
CA GLY A 162 -1.79 -22.94 -16.66
C GLY A 162 -2.42 -22.65 -15.30
N ILE A 163 -3.59 -21.99 -15.27
CA ILE A 163 -4.39 -21.82 -14.05
C ILE A 163 -5.55 -22.81 -14.08
N GLY A 164 -5.34 -23.97 -13.49
CA GLY A 164 -6.40 -24.95 -13.25
C GLY A 164 -7.15 -24.67 -11.94
N GLU A 165 -8.24 -25.41 -11.70
CA GLU A 165 -9.07 -25.31 -10.49
C GLU A 165 -8.26 -25.39 -9.19
N MET A 166 -7.22 -26.24 -9.16
CA MET A 166 -6.34 -26.39 -7.99
C MET A 166 -5.52 -25.13 -7.70
N THR A 167 -5.00 -24.48 -8.75
CA THR A 167 -4.23 -23.24 -8.60
C THR A 167 -5.19 -22.11 -8.22
N PHE A 168 -6.32 -22.02 -8.92
CA PHE A 168 -7.35 -21.02 -8.65
C PHE A 168 -7.86 -21.09 -7.20
N ALA A 169 -8.17 -22.28 -6.69
CA ALA A 169 -8.65 -22.46 -5.32
C ALA A 169 -7.64 -21.98 -4.26
N LYS A 170 -6.33 -22.05 -4.54
CA LYS A 170 -5.27 -21.57 -3.65
C LYS A 170 -5.10 -20.06 -3.66
N ILE A 171 -5.50 -19.39 -4.75
CA ILE A 171 -5.26 -17.96 -4.93
C ILE A 171 -6.53 -17.12 -4.80
N LYS A 172 -7.74 -17.70 -4.96
CA LYS A 172 -9.02 -16.98 -5.00
C LYS A 172 -9.26 -16.05 -3.80
N ASP A 173 -8.81 -16.46 -2.61
CA ASP A 173 -8.98 -15.67 -1.37
C ASP A 173 -7.94 -14.55 -1.24
N PHE A 174 -6.93 -14.53 -2.11
CA PHE A 174 -5.82 -13.57 -2.13
C PHE A 174 -5.88 -12.61 -3.33
N ILE A 175 -6.95 -12.67 -4.12
CA ILE A 175 -7.10 -11.85 -5.34
C ILE A 175 -8.41 -11.07 -5.33
N LYS A 176 -8.45 -10.00 -6.12
CA LYS A 176 -9.66 -9.23 -6.43
C LYS A 176 -9.60 -8.67 -7.85
N VAL A 177 -10.75 -8.26 -8.37
CA VAL A 177 -10.91 -7.54 -9.64
C VAL A 177 -10.90 -6.03 -9.39
#